data_AF-A0A350ILR8-F1
#
_entry.id   AF-A0A350ILR8-F1
#
_cell.length_a   1.000
_cell.length_b   1.000
_cell.length_c   1.000
_cell.angle_alpha   90.00
_cell.angle_beta   90.00
_cell.angle_gamma   90.00
#
_symmetry.space_group_name_H-M   'P 1'
#
loop_
_entity.id
_entity.type
_entity.pdbx_description
1 polymer ?
#
loop_
_entity_poly.entity_id
_entity_poly.type
_entity_poly.pdbx_seq_one_letter_code
_entity_poly.pdbx_strand_id
1 'polypeptide(L)'
;MKKLFFLILWLSIGTVAFQGFQCTSKELTTAKVAYNNKEYDRAIDYAQQEVAKNPTNTEGYLVLSQAYIKKEDWLNAAKSAKKADELQIGKIPSQQPKLRLFHIWTEAYNRGVNNLNRYYSTNVSRFLDSASYYFNVGKTARPDLLDFYYLAGSVYEAKQDTA
;
A
#
# COMPACT_ATOMS: atom_id res chain seq x y z
N MET A 1 -32.26 14.13 44.56
CA MET A 1 -32.62 13.67 43.20
C MET A 1 -32.27 14.68 42.09
N LYS A 2 -32.66 15.96 42.19
CA LYS A 2 -32.34 16.98 41.17
C LYS A 2 -30.84 17.19 40.91
N LYS A 3 -30.00 17.23 41.96
CA LYS A 3 -28.53 17.36 41.82
C LYS A 3 -27.86 16.16 41.12
N LEU A 4 -28.36 14.94 41.38
CA LEU A 4 -27.87 13.71 40.75
C LEU A 4 -28.24 13.67 39.26
N PHE A 5 -29.44 14.15 38.93
CA PHE A 5 -29.91 14.29 37.55
C PHE A 5 -29.02 15.28 36.75
N PHE A 6 -28.69 16.44 37.31
CA PHE A 6 -27.77 17.39 36.66
C PHE A 6 -26.35 16.85 36.47
N LEU A 7 -25.87 16.02 37.40
CA LEU A 7 -24.55 15.41 37.34
C LEU A 7 -24.46 14.34 36.25
N ILE A 8 -25.51 13.52 36.11
CA ILE A 8 -25.64 12.54 35.02
C ILE A 8 -25.76 13.24 33.66
N LEU A 9 -26.49 14.37 33.60
CA LEU A 9 -26.65 15.18 32.38
C LEU A 9 -25.32 15.80 31.92
N TRP A 10 -24.49 16.27 32.85
CA TRP A 10 -23.16 16.79 32.53
C TRP A 10 -22.20 15.68 32.07
N LEU A 11 -22.29 14.49 32.66
CA LEU A 11 -21.52 13.32 32.23
C LEU A 11 -21.89 12.86 30.81
N SER A 12 -23.19 12.86 30.46
CA SER A 12 -23.63 12.49 29.12
C SER A 12 -23.31 13.55 28.05
N ILE A 13 -23.32 14.84 28.39
CA ILE A 13 -22.86 15.90 27.48
C ILE A 13 -21.34 15.81 27.26
N GLY A 14 -20.57 15.48 28.31
CA GLY A 14 -19.13 15.23 28.22
C GLY A 14 -18.76 14.04 27.34
N THR A 15 -19.55 12.96 27.35
CA THR A 15 -19.29 11.80 26.49
C THR A 15 -19.61 12.08 25.02
N VAL A 16 -20.66 12.84 24.70
CA VAL A 16 -20.98 13.24 23.32
C VAL A 16 -19.92 14.20 22.76
N ALA A 17 -19.33 15.08 23.58
CA ALA A 17 -18.24 15.96 23.17
C ALA A 17 -16.93 15.19 22.88
N PHE A 18 -16.72 14.03 23.51
CA PHE A 18 -15.58 13.13 23.26
C PHE A 18 -15.83 12.11 22.14
N GLN A 19 -17.06 12.01 21.63
CA GLN A 19 -17.32 11.33 20.36
C GLN A 19 -16.82 12.24 19.24
N GLY A 20 -15.50 12.31 19.09
CA GLY A 20 -14.86 12.91 17.94
C GLY A 20 -15.54 12.39 16.68
N PHE A 21 -16.25 13.29 16.01
CA PHE A 21 -16.96 13.02 14.77
C PHE A 21 -16.06 12.19 13.86
N GLN A 22 -16.43 10.92 13.63
CA GLN A 22 -15.74 10.02 12.69
C GLN A 22 -16.05 10.41 11.25
N CYS A 23 -15.95 11.69 10.92
CA CYS A 23 -15.99 12.15 9.54
C CYS A 23 -14.67 11.73 8.89
N THR A 24 -14.77 10.96 7.80
CA THR A 24 -13.68 10.82 6.83
C THR A 24 -13.11 12.21 6.53
N SER A 25 -11.79 12.35 6.54
CA SER A 25 -11.15 13.64 6.26
C SER A 25 -11.52 14.13 4.86
N LYS A 26 -11.44 15.46 4.66
CA LYS A 26 -11.69 16.05 3.34
C LYS A 26 -10.70 15.49 2.31
N GLU A 27 -9.46 15.33 2.71
CA GLU A 27 -8.36 14.80 1.90
C GLU A 27 -8.64 13.37 1.45
N LEU A 28 -9.03 12.48 2.37
CA LEU A 28 -9.35 11.08 2.02
C LEU A 28 -10.58 11.00 1.10
N THR A 29 -11.62 11.80 1.36
CA THR A 29 -12.80 11.86 0.47
C THR A 29 -12.39 12.31 -0.93
N THR A 30 -11.59 13.37 -1.02
CA THR A 30 -11.14 13.93 -2.30
C THR A 30 -10.25 12.94 -3.05
N ALA A 31 -9.35 12.25 -2.35
CA ALA A 31 -8.51 11.22 -2.93
C ALA A 31 -9.33 10.07 -3.54
N LYS A 32 -10.36 9.59 -2.84
CA LYS A 32 -11.25 8.53 -3.33
C LYS A 32 -12.06 8.99 -4.55
N VAL A 33 -12.58 10.21 -4.54
CA VAL A 33 -13.28 10.80 -5.69
C VAL A 33 -12.35 10.92 -6.90
N ALA A 34 -11.16 11.48 -6.71
CA ALA A 34 -10.15 11.57 -7.77
C ALA A 34 -9.79 10.19 -8.33
N TYR A 35 -9.61 9.19 -7.46
CA TYR A 35 -9.35 7.81 -7.89
C TYR A 35 -10.49 7.25 -8.75
N ASN A 36 -11.75 7.45 -8.33
CA ASN A 36 -12.92 7.00 -9.08
C ASN A 36 -13.06 7.69 -10.44
N ASN A 37 -12.66 8.96 -10.52
CA ASN A 37 -12.58 9.72 -11.77
C ASN A 37 -11.38 9.33 -12.64
N LYS A 38 -10.55 8.37 -12.20
CA LYS A 38 -9.29 7.95 -12.83
C LYS A 38 -8.21 9.04 -12.86
N GLU A 39 -8.36 10.08 -12.03
CA GLU A 39 -7.37 11.13 -11.81
C GLU A 39 -6.31 10.63 -10.82
N TYR A 40 -5.53 9.62 -11.21
CA TYR A 40 -4.67 8.88 -10.27
C TYR A 40 -3.56 9.72 -9.63
N ASP A 41 -2.94 10.64 -10.38
CA ASP A 41 -1.93 11.54 -9.82
C ASP A 41 -2.52 12.43 -8.73
N ARG A 42 -3.71 12.99 -8.99
CA ARG A 42 -4.45 13.81 -8.04
C ARG A 42 -4.91 13.00 -6.82
N ALA A 43 -5.29 11.74 -7.04
CA ALA A 43 -5.63 10.82 -5.96
C ALA A 43 -4.41 10.54 -5.06
N ILE A 44 -3.22 10.38 -5.65
CA ILE A 44 -1.96 10.24 -4.93
C ILE A 44 -1.69 11.48 -4.10
N ASP A 45 -1.77 12.68 -4.68
CA ASP A 45 -1.50 13.95 -3.99
C ASP A 45 -2.37 14.13 -2.73
N TYR A 46 -3.68 13.90 -2.86
CA TYR A 46 -4.59 14.04 -1.71
C TYR A 46 -4.42 12.91 -0.69
N ALA A 47 -4.16 11.68 -1.13
CA ALA A 47 -3.94 10.58 -0.20
C ALA A 47 -2.59 10.72 0.54
N GLN A 48 -1.57 11.32 -0.09
CA GLN A 48 -0.31 11.69 0.58
C GLN A 48 -0.54 12.76 1.64
N GLN A 49 -1.34 13.80 1.32
CA GLN A 49 -1.74 14.80 2.31
C GLN A 49 -2.50 14.18 3.49
N GLU A 50 -3.37 13.20 3.22
CA GLU A 50 -4.09 12.48 4.26
C GLU A 50 -3.13 11.76 5.20
N VAL A 51 -2.22 10.92 4.68
CA VAL A 51 -1.31 10.15 5.54
C VAL A 51 -0.25 11.03 6.20
N ALA A 52 0.03 12.22 5.68
CA ALA A 52 0.87 13.20 6.34
C ALA A 52 0.18 13.82 7.57
N LYS A 53 -1.12 14.13 7.48
CA LYS A 53 -1.92 14.69 8.58
C LYS A 53 -2.36 13.63 9.58
N ASN A 54 -2.69 12.44 9.08
CA ASN A 54 -3.20 11.31 9.83
C ASN A 54 -2.34 10.05 9.53
N PRO A 55 -1.12 9.94 10.09
CA PRO A 55 -0.18 8.86 9.77
C PRO A 55 -0.62 7.45 10.14
N THR A 56 -1.70 7.33 10.91
CA THR A 56 -2.31 6.06 11.33
C THR A 56 -3.55 5.69 10.50
N ASN A 57 -3.92 6.50 9.49
CA ASN A 57 -5.07 6.22 8.64
C ASN A 57 -4.77 5.10 7.63
N THR A 58 -5.15 3.88 7.99
CA THR A 58 -5.06 2.67 7.16
C THR A 58 -5.69 2.86 5.77
N GLU A 59 -6.83 3.54 5.69
CA GLU A 59 -7.56 3.73 4.43
C GLU A 59 -6.80 4.66 3.47
N GLY A 60 -6.17 5.72 3.99
CA GLY A 60 -5.32 6.61 3.20
C GLY A 60 -4.19 5.86 2.50
N TYR A 61 -3.50 4.96 3.22
CA TYR A 61 -2.46 4.11 2.62
C TYR A 61 -3.01 3.09 1.60
N LEU A 62 -4.23 2.58 1.80
CA LEU A 62 -4.85 1.69 0.82
C LEU A 62 -5.22 2.42 -0.48
N VAL A 63 -5.71 3.66 -0.38
CA VAL A 63 -5.97 4.52 -1.55
C VAL A 63 -4.66 4.83 -2.28
N LEU A 64 -3.60 5.20 -1.57
CA LEU A 64 -2.26 5.39 -2.15
C LEU A 64 -1.81 4.16 -2.92
N SER A 65 -1.85 3.00 -2.27
CA SER A 65 -1.45 1.75 -2.91
C SER A 65 -2.28 1.46 -4.16
N GLN A 66 -3.59 1.73 -4.14
CA GLN A 66 -4.43 1.54 -5.30
C GLN A 66 -4.09 2.47 -6.46
N ALA A 67 -3.89 3.75 -6.17
CA ALA A 67 -3.56 4.75 -7.18
C ALA A 67 -2.17 4.45 -7.79
N TYR A 68 -1.19 4.07 -6.98
CA TYR A 68 0.12 3.64 -7.46
C TYR A 68 0.07 2.39 -8.35
N ILE A 69 -0.77 1.39 -8.02
CA ILE A 69 -1.01 0.25 -8.92
C ILE A 69 -1.52 0.72 -10.29
N LYS A 70 -2.44 1.67 -10.32
CA LYS A 70 -2.99 2.22 -11.58
C LYS A 70 -1.96 3.02 -12.38
N LYS A 71 -0.94 3.55 -11.72
CA LYS A 71 0.21 4.23 -12.34
C LYS A 71 1.36 3.28 -12.70
N GLU A 72 1.22 1.98 -12.44
CA GLU A 72 2.29 0.97 -12.52
C GLU A 72 3.52 1.26 -11.64
N ASP A 73 3.35 2.12 -10.62
CA ASP A 73 4.37 2.35 -9.59
C ASP A 73 4.27 1.28 -8.51
N TRP A 74 4.66 0.07 -8.89
CA TRP A 74 4.52 -1.12 -8.06
C TRP A 74 5.31 -1.04 -6.76
N LEU A 75 6.45 -0.34 -6.73
CA LEU A 75 7.26 -0.22 -5.53
C LEU A 75 6.58 0.65 -4.48
N ASN A 76 6.06 1.83 -4.86
CA ASN A 76 5.33 2.67 -3.92
C ASN A 76 3.97 2.07 -3.55
N ALA A 77 3.34 1.31 -4.46
CA ALA A 77 2.18 0.51 -4.14
C ALA A 77 2.47 -0.52 -3.04
N ALA A 78 3.60 -1.24 -3.12
CA ALA A 78 4.00 -2.24 -2.14
C ALA A 78 4.27 -1.61 -0.78
N LYS A 79 5.02 -0.51 -0.73
CA LYS A 79 5.29 0.25 0.50
C LYS A 79 4.01 0.72 1.18
N SER A 80 3.09 1.29 0.40
CA SER A 80 1.82 1.81 0.92
C SER A 80 0.91 0.70 1.43
N ALA A 81 0.78 -0.41 0.69
CA ALA A 81 0.00 -1.57 1.13
C ALA A 81 0.58 -2.20 2.41
N LYS A 82 1.91 -2.29 2.49
CA LYS A 82 2.59 -2.81 3.68
C LYS A 82 2.36 -1.91 4.88
N LYS A 83 2.43 -0.59 4.70
CA LYS A 83 2.12 0.34 5.79
C LYS A 83 0.67 0.19 6.29
N ALA A 84 -0.28 -0.03 5.38
CA ALA A 84 -1.66 -0.32 5.76
C ALA A 84 -1.79 -1.64 6.55
N ASP A 85 -1.05 -2.69 6.17
CA ASP A 85 -1.04 -3.98 6.86
C ASP A 85 -0.35 -3.94 8.23
N GLU A 86 0.62 -3.04 8.42
CA GLU A 86 1.25 -2.81 9.73
C GLU A 86 0.32 -2.07 10.70
N LEU A 87 -0.50 -1.15 10.20
CA LEU A 87 -1.38 -0.32 11.02
C LEU A 87 -2.62 -1.11 11.46
N GLN A 88 -3.39 -1.66 10.52
CA GLN A 88 -4.69 -2.33 10.77
C GLN A 88 -5.63 -1.58 11.74
N ILE A 89 -5.56 -0.25 11.78
CA ILE A 89 -6.42 0.59 12.63
C ILE A 89 -7.71 0.91 11.88
N GLY A 90 -8.85 0.80 12.58
CA GLY A 90 -10.18 1.18 12.07
C GLY A 90 -11.06 -0.01 11.68
N LYS A 91 -12.19 0.27 11.00
CA LYS A 91 -13.17 -0.75 10.56
C LYS A 91 -12.80 -1.44 9.25
N ILE A 92 -11.61 -1.19 8.70
CA ILE A 92 -11.17 -1.84 7.46
C ILE A 92 -11.05 -3.34 7.71
N PRO A 93 -11.65 -4.21 6.88
CA PRO A 93 -11.45 -5.64 7.02
C PRO A 93 -9.95 -5.93 6.98
N SER A 94 -9.42 -6.59 8.02
CA SER A 94 -7.99 -6.90 8.18
C SER A 94 -7.39 -7.65 6.98
N GLN A 95 -8.23 -8.25 6.13
CA GLN A 95 -7.83 -8.93 4.91
C GLN A 95 -7.52 -7.99 3.74
N GLN A 96 -8.03 -6.75 3.71
CA GLN A 96 -7.84 -5.88 2.54
C GLN A 96 -6.37 -5.53 2.25
N PRO A 97 -5.54 -5.12 3.23
CA PRO A 97 -4.11 -4.91 3.01
C PRO A 97 -3.42 -6.20 2.54
N LYS A 98 -3.73 -7.34 3.15
CA LYS A 98 -3.14 -8.65 2.81
C LYS A 98 -3.47 -9.11 1.40
N LEU A 99 -4.71 -8.93 0.96
CA LEU A 99 -5.15 -9.19 -0.42
C LEU A 99 -4.43 -8.27 -1.41
N ARG A 100 -4.22 -7.01 -1.04
CA ARG A 100 -3.49 -6.05 -1.87
C ARG A 100 -2.02 -6.43 -2.00
N LEU A 101 -1.38 -6.80 -0.89
CA LEU A 101 -0.02 -7.32 -0.89
C LEU A 101 0.11 -8.61 -1.70
N PHE A 102 -0.89 -9.50 -1.63
CA PHE A 102 -0.94 -10.71 -2.44
C PHE A 102 -0.98 -10.37 -3.94
N HIS A 103 -1.86 -9.47 -4.36
CA HIS A 103 -1.94 -9.02 -5.75
C HIS A 103 -0.60 -8.44 -6.25
N ILE A 104 0.02 -7.57 -5.45
CA ILE A 104 1.32 -6.97 -5.79
C ILE A 104 2.41 -8.05 -5.88
N TRP A 105 2.42 -8.99 -4.94
CA TRP A 105 3.36 -10.12 -4.92
C TRP A 105 3.21 -10.97 -6.19
N THR A 106 1.99 -11.33 -6.59
CA THR A 106 1.72 -12.13 -7.80
C THR A 106 2.19 -11.41 -9.05
N GLU A 107 1.91 -10.11 -9.17
CA GLU A 107 2.36 -9.33 -10.32
C GLU A 107 3.88 -9.24 -10.39
N ALA A 108 4.53 -8.97 -9.25
CA ALA A 108 5.98 -8.92 -9.13
C ALA A 108 6.63 -10.26 -9.52
N TYR A 109 6.08 -11.38 -9.06
CA TYR A 109 6.57 -12.71 -9.40
C TYR A 109 6.45 -12.96 -10.91
N ASN A 110 5.25 -12.77 -11.47
CA ASN A 110 4.98 -13.04 -12.88
C ASN A 110 5.83 -12.17 -13.80
N ARG A 111 5.89 -10.86 -13.57
CA ARG A 111 6.68 -9.94 -14.40
C ARG A 111 8.17 -10.17 -14.21
N GLY A 112 8.64 -10.41 -12.98
CA GLY A 112 10.04 -10.66 -12.68
C GLY A 112 10.56 -11.93 -13.37
N VAL A 113 9.86 -13.06 -13.19
CA VAL A 113 10.21 -14.33 -13.84
C VAL A 113 10.10 -14.24 -15.35
N ASN A 114 9.07 -13.57 -15.89
CA ASN A 114 8.97 -13.38 -17.35
C ASN A 114 10.17 -12.62 -17.92
N ASN A 115 10.63 -11.56 -17.25
CA ASN A 115 11.81 -10.82 -17.66
C ASN A 115 13.08 -11.67 -17.56
N LEU A 116 13.26 -12.43 -16.47
CA LEU A 116 14.38 -13.35 -16.34
C LEU A 116 14.40 -14.41 -17.47
N ASN A 117 13.24 -14.98 -17.81
CA ASN A 117 13.12 -15.92 -18.93
C ASN A 117 13.45 -15.27 -20.28
N ARG A 118 13.03 -14.01 -20.49
CA ARG A 118 13.39 -13.24 -21.70
C ARG A 118 14.89 -12.99 -21.78
N TYR A 119 15.55 -12.75 -20.66
CA TYR A 119 17.01 -12.67 -20.64
C TYR A 119 17.62 -14.00 -21.12
N TYR A 120 17.26 -15.14 -20.54
CA TYR A 120 17.83 -16.43 -20.94
C TYR A 120 17.55 -16.82 -22.40
N SER A 121 16.47 -16.31 -23.01
CA SER A 121 16.16 -16.57 -24.43
C SER A 121 16.77 -15.59 -25.42
N THR A 122 17.11 -14.36 -24.99
CA THR A 122 17.57 -13.28 -25.90
C THR A 122 18.97 -12.77 -25.61
N ASN A 123 19.51 -13.07 -24.43
CA ASN A 123 20.75 -12.55 -23.88
C ASN A 123 20.80 -11.00 -23.76
N VAL A 124 19.65 -10.34 -23.62
CA VAL A 124 19.57 -8.87 -23.47
C VAL A 124 19.53 -8.46 -22.00
N SER A 125 20.61 -7.88 -21.48
CA SER A 125 20.80 -7.59 -20.05
C SER A 125 19.78 -6.63 -19.42
N ARG A 126 19.10 -5.77 -20.20
CA ARG A 126 18.03 -4.87 -19.68
C ARG A 126 16.87 -5.63 -19.03
N PHE A 127 16.65 -6.88 -19.44
CA PHE A 127 15.64 -7.73 -18.83
C PHE A 127 16.05 -8.17 -17.42
N LEU A 128 17.35 -8.28 -17.12
CA LEU A 128 17.83 -8.53 -15.75
C LEU A 128 17.55 -7.34 -14.83
N ASP A 129 17.68 -6.09 -15.32
CA ASP A 129 17.31 -4.90 -14.52
C ASP A 129 15.82 -4.86 -14.23
N SER A 130 15.00 -5.17 -15.25
CA SER A 130 13.55 -5.26 -15.09
C SER A 130 13.16 -6.37 -14.10
N ALA A 131 13.78 -7.54 -14.19
CA ALA A 131 13.58 -8.63 -13.24
C ALA A 131 13.98 -8.23 -11.81
N SER A 132 15.15 -7.59 -11.65
CA SER A 132 15.63 -7.07 -10.36
C SER A 132 14.63 -6.12 -9.70
N TYR A 133 14.06 -5.21 -10.49
CA TYR A 133 13.04 -4.27 -10.02
C TYR A 133 11.81 -5.00 -9.47
N TYR A 134 11.23 -5.91 -10.24
CA TYR A 134 10.03 -6.63 -9.80
C TYR A 134 10.31 -7.57 -8.62
N PHE A 135 11.47 -8.20 -8.54
CA PHE A 135 11.84 -8.99 -7.35
C PHE A 135 11.98 -8.09 -6.11
N ASN A 136 12.48 -6.86 -6.25
CA ASN A 136 12.51 -5.89 -5.15
C ASN A 136 11.09 -5.44 -4.72
N VAL A 137 10.18 -5.22 -5.67
CA VAL A 137 8.76 -4.98 -5.37
C VAL A 137 8.17 -6.13 -4.56
N GLY A 138 8.42 -7.36 -5.01
CA GLY A 138 7.97 -8.58 -4.37
C GLY A 138 8.47 -8.73 -2.92
N LYS A 139 9.78 -8.55 -2.71
CA LYS A 139 10.41 -8.50 -1.38
C LYS A 139 9.80 -7.42 -0.50
N THR A 140 9.49 -6.27 -1.07
CA THR A 140 8.87 -5.16 -0.33
C THR A 140 7.46 -5.55 0.12
N ALA A 141 6.68 -6.21 -0.75
CA ALA A 141 5.31 -6.62 -0.46
C ALA A 141 5.24 -7.77 0.58
N ARG A 142 6.11 -8.77 0.48
CA ARG A 142 6.16 -9.92 1.41
C ARG A 142 7.61 -10.33 1.69
N PRO A 143 8.29 -9.66 2.64
CA PRO A 143 9.71 -9.91 2.92
C PRO A 143 9.97 -11.23 3.65
N ASP A 144 8.92 -11.83 4.21
CA ASP A 144 8.89 -13.10 4.92
C ASP A 144 8.97 -14.32 3.98
N LEU A 145 8.63 -14.14 2.71
CA LEU A 145 8.74 -15.17 1.69
C LEU A 145 10.14 -15.18 1.06
N LEU A 146 10.79 -16.33 1.08
CA LEU A 146 12.16 -16.50 0.60
C LEU A 146 12.28 -16.50 -0.93
N ASP A 147 11.17 -16.68 -1.65
CA ASP A 147 11.13 -16.85 -3.11
C ASP A 147 11.90 -15.75 -3.85
N PHE A 148 11.68 -14.49 -3.47
CA PHE A 148 12.32 -13.36 -4.16
C PHE A 148 13.78 -13.15 -3.80
N TYR A 149 14.27 -13.71 -2.69
CA TYR A 149 15.71 -13.68 -2.38
C TYR A 149 16.45 -14.65 -3.29
N TYR A 150 15.90 -15.85 -3.46
CA TYR A 150 16.41 -16.83 -4.41
C TYR A 150 16.42 -16.28 -5.84
N LEU A 151 15.28 -15.73 -6.31
CA LEU A 151 15.16 -15.16 -7.65
C LEU A 151 16.10 -13.96 -7.87
N ALA A 152 16.30 -13.12 -6.86
CA ALA A 152 17.28 -12.03 -6.93
C ALA A 152 18.72 -12.58 -7.04
N GLY A 153 19.04 -13.67 -6.33
CA GLY A 153 20.32 -14.38 -6.45
C GLY A 153 20.61 -14.82 -7.89
N SER A 154 19.64 -15.45 -8.55
CA SER A 154 19.78 -15.85 -9.97
C SER A 154 20.03 -14.67 -10.90
N VAL A 155 19.46 -13.50 -10.62
CA VAL A 155 19.73 -12.29 -11.40
C VAL A 155 21.15 -11.78 -11.17
N TYR A 156 21.67 -11.83 -9.93
CA TYR A 156 23.04 -11.41 -9.66
C TYR A 156 24.07 -12.31 -10.31
N GLU A 157 23.85 -13.62 -10.30
CA GLU A 157 24.69 -14.60 -11.00
C GLU A 157 24.73 -14.29 -12.51
N ALA A 158 23.55 -14.17 -13.14
CA ALA A 158 23.46 -13.82 -14.56
C ALA A 158 24.12 -12.47 -14.92
N LYS A 159 24.09 -11.49 -14.00
CA LYS A 159 24.77 -10.21 -14.19
C LYS A 159 26.29 -10.32 -14.11
N GLN A 160 26.83 -11.24 -13.30
CA GLN A 160 28.27 -11.48 -13.24
C GLN A 160 28.77 -12.21 -14.48
N ASP A 161 27.98 -13.16 -15.01
CA ASP A 161 28.31 -13.90 -16.24
C ASP A 161 28.32 -13.01 -17.50
N THR A 162 27.75 -11.81 -17.43
CA THR A 162 27.69 -10.85 -18.55
C THR A 162 28.66 -9.68 -18.43
N ALA A 163 29.45 -9.62 -17.35
CA ALA A 163 30.49 -8.60 -17.11
C ALA A 163 31.85 -9.05 -17.67
#